data_AF-A0A7C3T7H3-F1
#
_entry.id   AF-A0A7C3T7H3-F1
#
_cell.length_a   1.000
_cell.length_b   1.000
_cell.length_c   1.000
_cell.angle_alpha   90.00
_cell.angle_beta   90.00
_cell.angle_gamma   90.00
#
_symmetry.space_group_name_H-M   'P 1'
#
loop_
_entity.id
_entity.type
_entity.pdbx_description
1 polymer ?
#
loop_
_entity_poly.entity_id
_entity_poly.type
_entity_poly.pdbx_seq_one_letter_code
_entity_poly.pdbx_strand_id
1 'polypeptide(L)' 'MSARYYLDRLCPFMDRILALVEGSGTDSYLTGGTALSRPYLNHRFSDDLDLFVNASLDFRQQVQRAVEAIRAGGLTTA' A
#
# COMPACT_ATOMS: atom_id res chain seq x y z
N MET A 1 5.83 -17.70 -7.11
CA MET A 1 5.79 -16.73 -8.23
C MET A 1 7.22 -16.42 -8.66
N SER A 2 7.47 -16.08 -9.94
CA SER A 2 8.82 -15.76 -10.41
C SER A 2 9.24 -14.34 -10.00
N ALA A 3 10.55 -14.09 -9.86
CA ALA A 3 11.06 -12.73 -9.60
C ALA A 3 10.56 -11.71 -10.64
N ARG A 4 10.43 -12.15 -11.90
CA ARG A 4 9.90 -11.34 -12.98
C ARG A 4 8.45 -10.90 -12.75
N TYR A 5 7.60 -11.78 -12.22
CA TYR A 5 6.23 -11.40 -11.86
C TYR A 5 6.21 -10.26 -10.83
N TYR A 6 7.06 -10.33 -9.81
CA TYR A 6 7.13 -9.28 -8.80
C TYR A 6 7.58 -7.93 -9.39
N LEU A 7 8.69 -7.93 -10.12
CA LEU A 7 9.27 -6.72 -10.68
C LEU A 7 8.38 -6.08 -11.76
N ASP A 8 7.80 -6.90 -12.65
CA ASP A 8 7.08 -6.41 -13.82
C ASP A 8 5.58 -6.21 -13.55
N ARG A 9 5.02 -6.78 -12.47
CA ARG A 9 3.57 -6.78 -12.21
C ARG A 9 3.21 -6.35 -10.80
N LEU A 10 3.65 -7.09 -9.78
CA LEU A 10 3.13 -6.89 -8.43
C LEU A 10 3.66 -5.60 -7.78
N CYS A 11 4.97 -5.37 -7.82
CA CYS A 11 5.56 -4.16 -7.24
C CYS A 11 5.01 -2.88 -7.88
N PRO A 12 4.92 -2.75 -9.23
CA PRO A 12 4.27 -1.60 -9.86
C PRO A 12 2.78 -1.44 -9.47
N PHE A 13 2.06 -2.54 -9.29
CA PHE A 13 0.68 -2.50 -8.83
C PHE A 13 0.58 -1.98 -7.38
N MET A 14 1.44 -2.46 -6.49
CA MET A 14 1.54 -1.97 -5.10
C MET A 14 1.89 -0.49 -5.06
N ASP A 15 2.78 -0.02 -5.95
CA ASP A 15 3.16 1.40 -6.03
C ASP A 15 1.98 2.28 -6.43
N ARG A 16 1.12 1.79 -7.33
CA ARG A 16 -0.14 2.47 -7.68
C ARG A 16 -1.10 2.54 -6.49
N ILE A 17 -1.22 1.47 -5.69
CA ILE A 17 -2.03 1.48 -4.47
C ILE A 17 -1.48 2.52 -3.48
N LEU A 18 -0.16 2.52 -3.24
CA LEU A 18 0.49 3.47 -2.34
C LEU A 18 0.27 4.92 -2.78
N ALA A 19 0.37 5.21 -4.08
CA ALA A 19 0.10 6.55 -4.62
C ALA A 19 -1.35 7.00 -4.42
N LEU A 20 -2.32 6.09 -4.53
CA LEU A 20 -3.74 6.40 -4.26
C LEU A 20 -3.99 6.69 -2.78
N VAL A 21 -3.36 5.92 -1.89
CA VAL A 21 -3.46 6.15 -0.44
C VAL A 21 -2.80 7.47 -0.07
N GLU A 22 -1.59 7.75 -0.55
CA GLU A 22 -0.88 9.01 -0.33
C GLU A 22 -1.72 10.22 -0.80
N GLY A 23 -2.33 10.12 -1.98
CA GLY A 23 -3.21 11.15 -2.53
C GLY A 23 -4.54 11.34 -1.78
N SER A 24 -4.92 10.42 -0.88
CA SER A 24 -6.19 10.46 -0.14
C SER A 24 -6.16 11.33 1.12
N GLY A 25 -5.00 11.93 1.43
CA GLY A 25 -4.84 12.79 2.60
C GLY A 25 -4.90 12.02 3.92
N THR A 26 -4.24 10.86 3.96
CA THR A 26 -4.03 10.08 5.19
C THR A 26 -2.60 10.28 5.70
N ASP A 27 -2.44 10.23 7.02
CA ASP A 27 -1.12 10.29 7.68
C ASP A 27 -0.47 8.89 7.77
N SER A 28 -0.89 7.98 6.89
CA SER A 28 -0.48 6.59 6.94
C SER A 28 0.91 6.38 6.39
N TYR A 29 1.65 5.45 6.96
CA TYR A 29 2.98 5.06 6.48
C TYR A 29 3.09 3.55 6.28
N LEU A 30 3.87 3.15 5.27
CA LEU A 30 4.16 1.75 4.97
C LEU A 30 4.96 1.13 6.10
N THR A 31 4.51 -0.04 6.56
CA THR A 31 5.15 -0.81 7.63
C THR A 31 5.27 -2.28 7.23
N GLY A 32 5.57 -3.13 8.21
CA GLY A 32 5.52 -4.58 8.08
C GLY A 32 6.55 -5.15 7.10
N GLY A 33 6.20 -6.30 6.53
CA GLY A 33 7.10 -7.08 5.69
C GLY A 33 7.48 -6.34 4.40
N THR A 34 6.58 -5.52 3.86
CA THR A 34 6.82 -4.80 2.60
C THR A 34 7.77 -3.63 2.78
N ALA A 35 7.65 -2.86 3.87
CA ALA A 35 8.66 -1.87 4.23
C ALA A 35 10.04 -2.52 4.39
N LEU A 36 10.15 -3.63 5.14
CA LEU A 36 11.45 -4.27 5.34
C LEU A 36 12.01 -4.89 4.05
N SER A 37 11.17 -5.56 3.26
CA SER A 37 11.63 -6.36 2.12
C SER A 37 11.99 -5.54 0.88
N ARG A 38 11.31 -4.42 0.61
CA ARG A 38 11.56 -3.59 -0.59
C ARG A 38 12.59 -2.48 -0.34
N PRO A 39 12.31 -1.42 0.45
CA PRO A 39 13.25 -0.31 0.59
C PRO A 39 14.48 -0.59 1.47
N TYR A 40 14.38 -1.46 2.48
CA TYR A 40 15.48 -1.62 3.46
C TYR A 40 16.41 -2.81 3.18
N LEU A 41 15.87 -4.03 3.12
CA LEU A 41 16.69 -5.25 3.19
C LEU A 41 16.85 -5.99 1.86
N ASN A 42 15.94 -5.81 0.90
CA ASN A 42 15.96 -6.50 -0.40
C ASN A 42 16.09 -8.04 -0.30
N HIS A 43 15.63 -8.64 0.81
CA HIS A 43 15.91 -10.04 1.17
C HIS A 43 14.86 -11.03 0.65
N ARG A 44 13.68 -10.55 0.26
CA ARG A 44 12.57 -11.35 -0.28
C ARG A 44 11.57 -10.46 -1.00
N PHE A 45 10.61 -11.06 -1.68
CA PHE A 45 9.40 -10.37 -2.11
C PHE A 45 8.31 -10.43 -1.03
N SER A 46 7.35 -9.52 -1.12
CA SER A 46 6.18 -9.43 -0.24
C SER A 46 4.94 -9.24 -1.11
N ASP A 47 3.83 -9.84 -0.68
CA ASP A 47 2.59 -9.88 -1.46
C ASP A 47 1.54 -8.85 -1.00
N ASP A 48 1.68 -8.31 0.23
CA ASP A 48 0.67 -7.46 0.89
C ASP A 48 1.20 -6.05 1.25
N LEU A 49 0.30 -5.13 1.61
CA LEU A 49 0.65 -3.80 2.11
C LEU A 49 0.10 -3.59 3.53
N ASP A 50 0.99 -3.35 4.48
CA ASP A 50 0.64 -2.96 5.84
C ASP A 50 0.82 -1.44 6.00
N LEU A 51 -0.24 -0.75 6.45
CA LEU A 51 -0.23 0.70 6.64
C LEU A 51 -0.69 1.04 8.05
N PHE A 52 0.12 1.80 8.80
CA PHE A 52 -0.23 2.29 10.13
C PHE A 52 -0.42 3.81 10.13
N VAL A 53 -1.19 4.29 11.11
CA VAL A 53 -1.35 5.72 11.42
C VAL A 53 -1.09 5.88 12.93
N ASN A 54 -0.35 6.91 13.32
CA ASN A 54 0.02 7.11 14.72
C ASN A 54 -1.04 7.92 15.47
N ALA A 55 -1.74 7.28 16.41
CA ALA A 55 -2.63 7.92 17.39
C ALA A 55 -3.62 8.95 16.81
N SER A 56 -4.06 8.75 15.56
CA SER A 56 -4.96 9.67 14.87
C SER A 56 -6.36 9.64 15.47
N LEU A 57 -6.86 10.83 15.82
CA LEU A 57 -8.24 11.02 16.30
C LEU A 57 -9.26 10.78 15.18
N ASP A 58 -8.89 11.00 13.92
CA ASP A 58 -9.73 10.80 12.74
C ASP A 58 -9.43 9.48 11.99
N PHE A 59 -8.83 8.48 12.67
CA PHE A 59 -8.38 7.24 12.05
C PHE A 59 -9.42 6.58 11.13
N ARG A 60 -10.70 6.53 11.57
CA ARG A 60 -11.76 5.94 10.74
C ARG A 60 -12.02 6.74 9.48
N GLN A 61 -12.00 8.07 9.56
CA GLN A 61 -12.14 8.93 8.40
C GLN A 61 -10.94 8.78 7.46
N GLN A 62 -9.73 8.67 7.99
CA GLN A 62 -8.53 8.41 7.19
C GLN A 62 -8.66 7.08 6.41
N VAL A 63 -9.04 6.00 7.10
CA VAL A 63 -9.26 4.69 6.46
C VAL A 63 -10.33 4.77 5.38
N GLN A 64 -11.42 5.49 5.65
CA GLN A 64 -12.49 5.66 4.66
C GLN A 64 -12.01 6.40 3.42
N ARG A 65 -11.26 7.51 3.57
CA ARG A 65 -10.67 8.23 2.43
C ARG A 65 -9.73 7.34 1.61
N ALA A 66 -8.87 6.56 2.26
CA ALA A 66 -7.98 5.63 1.58
C ALA A 66 -8.74 4.56 0.79
N VAL A 67 -9.77 3.94 1.40
CA VAL A 67 -10.60 2.93 0.73
C VAL A 67 -11.37 3.54 -0.44
N GLU A 68 -11.93 4.74 -0.29
CA GLU A 68 -12.62 5.46 -1.36
C GLU A 68 -11.67 5.81 -2.51
N ALA A 69 -10.45 6.26 -2.22
CA ALA A 69 -9.43 6.53 -3.23
C ALA A 69 -9.02 5.26 -4.02
N ILE A 70 -8.85 4.13 -3.34
CA ILE A 70 -8.55 2.84 -3.97
C ILE A 70 -9.71 2.41 -4.89
N ARG A 71 -10.96 2.51 -4.41
CA ARG A 71 -12.16 2.18 -5.20
C ARG A 71 -12.29 3.08 -6.43
N ALA A 72 -12.13 4.39 -6.24
CA ALA A 72 -12.17 5.37 -7.34
C ALA A 72 -11.06 5.16 -8.36
N GLY A 73 -9.91 4.63 -7.95
CA GLY A 73 -8.80 4.25 -8.82
C GLY A 73 -9.07 3.05 -9.74
N GLY A 74 -10.28 2.47 -9.72
CA GLY A 74 -10.66 1.30 -10.52
C GLY A 74 -10.13 -0.03 -9.97
N LEU A 75 -9.76 -0.05 -8.69
CA LEU A 75 -9.17 -1.20 -8.00
C LEU A 75 -10.20 -1.78 -7.03
N THR A 76 -11.29 -2.31 -7.58
CA THR A 76 -12.30 -3.07 -6.83
C THR A 76 -12.10 -4.55 -7.04
N THR A 77 -12.11 -5.33 -5.95
CA THR A 77 -12.43 -6.76 -6.03
C THR A 77 -13.84 -6.92 -6.60
N ALA A 78 -13.98 -7.78 -7.59
CA ALA A 78 -15.28 -8.31 -8.00
C ALA A 78 -15.95 -9.07 -6.84
#